data_AF-Q5TDQ5-F1
#
_entry.id   AF-Q5TDQ5-F1
#
_cell.length_a   1.000
_cell.length_b   1.000
_cell.length_c   1.000
_cell.angle_alpha   90.00
_cell.angle_beta   90.00
_cell.angle_gamma   90.00
#
_symmetry.space_group_name_H-M   'P 1'
#
loop_
_entity.id
_entity.type
_entity.pdbx_description
1 polymer ?
#
loop_
_entity_poly.entity_id
_entity_poly.type
_entity_poly.pdbx_seq_one_letter_code
_entity_poly.pdbx_strand_id
1 'polypeptide(L)'
;MSAVCGGAARMLRTPGRHGYAAEFSPYLPGRLACATAQHYGIAGCGTLLILDPDEAGLRLFRSFDWNDGLFDVTWSENNEHVLITCSGDGSLQLWDTAKAAGPLQVYKEHAQEYVQGSCVVK
;
A
#
# COMPACT_ATOMS: atom_id res chain seq x y z
N MET A 1 31.67 -10.40 22.12
CA MET A 1 31.76 -9.09 21.44
C MET A 1 30.34 -8.74 21.03
N SER A 2 29.68 -7.90 21.83
CA SER A 2 28.25 -7.58 21.68
C SER A 2 28.07 -6.71 20.44
N ALA A 3 27.34 -7.20 19.43
CA ALA A 3 26.95 -6.38 18.29
C ALA A 3 25.91 -5.37 18.79
N VAL A 4 26.26 -4.09 18.74
CA VAL A 4 25.33 -2.99 18.95
C VAL A 4 24.29 -3.06 17.84
N CYS A 5 23.09 -3.54 18.17
CA CYS A 5 21.89 -3.45 17.34
C CYS A 5 21.39 -1.99 17.35
N GLY A 6 22.18 -1.09 16.77
CA GLY A 6 21.78 0.29 16.47
C GLY A 6 21.20 0.37 15.07
N GLY A 7 20.04 -0.25 14.84
CA GLY A 7 19.34 -0.10 13.57
C GLY A 7 18.84 1.33 13.44
N ALA A 8 19.52 2.15 12.64
CA ALA A 8 19.05 3.49 12.31
C ALA A 8 17.64 3.37 11.72
N ALA A 9 16.65 4.02 12.33
CA ALA A 9 15.30 4.09 11.80
C ALA A 9 15.34 4.75 10.42
N ARG A 10 14.93 4.02 9.39
CA ARG A 10 14.84 4.51 8.01
C ARG A 10 13.47 5.14 7.82
N MET A 11 13.44 6.39 7.37
CA MET A 11 12.21 7.18 7.23
C MET A 11 12.08 7.71 5.81
N LEU A 12 10.98 7.37 5.15
CA LEU A 12 10.53 8.05 3.94
C LEU A 12 9.41 9.01 4.32
N ARG A 13 9.52 10.29 3.93
CA ARG A 13 8.46 11.27 4.15
C ARG A 13 7.57 11.34 2.92
N THR A 14 6.26 11.26 3.14
CA THR A 14 5.21 11.41 2.11
C THR A 14 4.39 12.66 2.45
N PRO A 15 4.76 13.85 1.95
CA PRO A 15 4.10 15.10 2.31
C PRO A 15 2.60 15.06 1.97
N GLY A 16 1.75 15.47 2.91
CA GLY A 16 0.30 15.55 2.70
C GLY A 16 -0.42 14.20 2.60
N ARG A 17 0.27 13.07 2.87
CA ARG A 17 -0.32 11.73 2.87
C ARG A 17 -0.10 11.06 4.21
N HIS A 18 -1.15 10.42 4.72
CA HIS A 18 -1.16 9.67 5.97
C HIS A 18 -1.24 8.18 5.65
N GLY A 19 -0.34 7.38 6.22
CA GLY A 19 -0.34 5.93 6.04
C GLY A 19 -1.38 5.26 6.93
N TYR A 20 -2.16 4.35 6.35
CA TYR A 20 -3.21 3.60 7.04
C TYR A 20 -2.87 2.13 7.20
N ALA A 21 -2.36 1.52 6.14
CA ALA A 21 -1.93 0.13 6.14
C ALA A 21 -0.60 0.00 5.40
N ALA A 22 0.25 -0.90 5.87
CA ALA A 22 1.48 -1.25 5.17
C ALA A 22 1.73 -2.75 5.31
N GLU A 23 2.08 -3.40 4.21
CA GLU A 23 2.31 -4.84 4.17
C GLU A 23 3.54 -5.17 3.32
N PHE A 24 4.41 -6.01 3.88
CA PHE A 24 5.58 -6.51 3.17
C PHE A 24 5.15 -7.54 2.12
N SER A 25 5.80 -7.49 0.95
CA SER A 25 5.61 -8.50 -0.07
C SER A 25 6.07 -9.86 0.47
N PRO A 26 5.24 -10.92 0.36
CA PRO A 26 5.63 -12.26 0.77
C PRO A 26 6.62 -12.92 -0.21
N TYR A 27 6.79 -12.35 -1.41
CA TYR A 27 7.67 -12.88 -2.47
C TYR A 27 8.97 -12.10 -2.60
N LEU A 28 8.88 -10.76 -2.59
CA LEU A 28 10.00 -9.89 -2.90
C LEU A 28 10.62 -9.36 -1.61
N PRO A 29 11.84 -9.79 -1.25
CA PRO A 29 12.43 -9.49 0.04
C PRO A 29 12.61 -7.98 0.24
N GLY A 30 11.95 -7.45 1.27
CA GLY A 30 12.04 -6.05 1.68
C GLY A 30 11.15 -5.07 0.90
N ARG A 31 10.45 -5.53 -0.14
CA ARG A 31 9.42 -4.71 -0.80
C ARG A 31 8.24 -4.51 0.13
N LEU A 32 7.76 -3.29 0.24
CA LEU A 32 6.65 -2.90 1.11
C LEU A 32 5.60 -2.13 0.31
N ALA A 33 4.34 -2.52 0.43
CA ALA A 33 3.21 -1.72 -0.04
C ALA A 33 2.67 -0.90 1.12
N CYS A 34 2.24 0.34 0.85
CA CYS A 34 1.65 1.23 1.83
C CYS A 34 0.45 1.95 1.24
N ALA A 35 -0.73 1.74 1.83
CA ALA A 35 -1.94 2.48 1.54
C ALA A 35 -1.93 3.81 2.28
N THR A 36 -2.19 4.89 1.56
CA THR A 36 -2.22 6.24 2.13
C THR A 36 -3.47 7.00 1.69
N ALA A 37 -3.87 7.97 2.51
CA ALA A 37 -4.92 8.92 2.19
C ALA A 37 -4.50 10.37 2.51
N GLN A 38 -5.07 11.33 1.77
CA GLN A 38 -4.95 12.75 2.08
C GLN A 38 -5.92 13.16 3.20
N HIS A 39 -5.70 14.34 3.79
CA HIS A 39 -6.56 14.97 4.81
C HIS A 39 -7.05 14.00 5.90
N TYR A 40 -6.14 13.18 6.43
CA TYR A 40 -6.44 12.16 7.44
C TYR A 40 -7.60 11.22 7.06
N GLY A 41 -7.76 10.91 5.77
CA GLY A 41 -8.78 9.98 5.28
C GLY A 41 -10.21 10.52 5.32
N ILE A 42 -10.41 11.78 5.72
CA ILE A 42 -11.74 12.40 5.79
C ILE A 42 -12.18 12.90 4.42
N ALA A 43 -11.23 13.28 3.57
CA ALA A 43 -11.48 13.78 2.21
C ALA A 43 -10.22 13.73 1.34
N GLY A 44 -10.41 13.75 0.03
CA GLY A 44 -9.33 13.83 -0.95
C GLY A 44 -8.95 12.48 -1.54
N CYS A 45 -7.77 12.39 -2.13
CA CYS A 45 -7.34 11.20 -2.86
C CYS A 45 -6.47 10.27 -2.01
N GLY A 46 -6.54 8.99 -2.33
CA GLY A 46 -5.67 7.97 -1.79
C GLY A 46 -4.51 7.68 -2.74
N THR A 47 -3.41 7.18 -2.18
CA THR A 47 -2.28 6.72 -2.99
C THR A 47 -1.68 5.47 -2.40
N LEU A 48 -1.52 4.49 -3.25
CA LEU A 48 -0.76 3.29 -2.97
C LEU A 48 0.70 3.56 -3.28
N LEU A 49 1.57 3.36 -2.30
CA LEU A 49 3.01 3.52 -2.42
C LEU A 49 3.67 2.14 -2.37
N ILE A 50 4.47 1.82 -3.39
CA ILE A 50 5.32 0.64 -3.41
C ILE A 50 6.73 1.10 -3.12
N LEU A 51 7.30 0.58 -2.04
CA LEU A 51 8.60 0.94 -1.51
C LEU A 51 9.54 -0.25 -1.64
N ASP A 52 10.73 0.00 -2.14
CA ASP A 52 11.82 -0.98 -2.18
C ASP A 52 12.92 -0.56 -1.20
N PRO A 53 13.65 -1.53 -0.63
CA PRO A 53 14.82 -1.24 0.18
C PRO A 53 15.94 -0.74 -0.74
N ASP A 54 16.65 0.28 -0.28
CA ASP A 54 17.84 0.82 -0.94
C ASP A 54 19.01 0.85 0.06
N GLU A 55 20.24 1.00 -0.42
CA GLU A 55 21.43 1.12 0.43
C GLU A 55 21.28 2.27 1.43
N ALA A 56 20.67 3.37 0.98
CA ALA A 56 20.40 4.57 1.77
C ALA A 56 19.11 4.50 2.62
N GLY A 57 18.22 3.50 2.42
CA GLY A 57 16.96 3.45 3.17
C GLY A 57 15.81 2.74 2.48
N LEU A 58 14.71 3.47 2.33
CA LEU A 58 13.52 3.07 1.56
C LEU A 58 13.38 4.02 0.38
N ARG A 59 13.22 3.46 -0.81
CA ARG A 59 13.01 4.21 -2.05
C ARG A 59 11.59 3.97 -2.55
N LEU A 60 10.94 5.03 -3.04
CA LEU A 60 9.69 4.89 -3.77
C LEU A 60 9.95 4.20 -5.12
N PHE A 61 9.44 2.97 -5.25
CA PHE A 61 9.49 2.20 -6.48
C PHE A 61 8.36 2.60 -7.43
N ARG A 62 7.13 2.64 -6.92
CA ARG A 62 5.94 3.09 -7.66
C ARG A 62 4.94 3.78 -6.75
N SER A 63 4.09 4.60 -7.36
CA SER A 63 2.93 5.19 -6.72
C SER A 63 1.73 5.11 -7.65
N PHE A 64 0.56 4.75 -7.11
CA PHE A 64 -0.70 4.74 -7.83
C PHE A 64 -1.71 5.61 -7.10
N ASP A 65 -2.27 6.60 -7.79
CA ASP A 65 -3.27 7.49 -7.23
C ASP A 65 -4.68 6.91 -7.45
N TRP A 66 -5.54 7.10 -6.46
CA TRP A 66 -6.94 6.72 -6.48
C TRP A 66 -7.83 7.88 -6.04
N ASN A 67 -9.06 7.94 -6.54
CA ASN A 67 -9.93 9.10 -6.38
C ASN A 67 -10.45 9.32 -4.95
N ASP A 68 -10.31 8.32 -4.08
CA ASP A 68 -10.71 8.38 -2.67
C ASP A 68 -9.61 7.74 -1.79
N GLY A 69 -9.66 7.95 -0.48
CA GLY A 69 -8.66 7.49 0.48
C GLY A 69 -8.49 5.98 0.47
N LEU A 70 -7.24 5.50 0.48
CA LEU A 70 -6.92 4.08 0.60
C LEU A 70 -6.61 3.76 2.06
N PHE A 71 -7.28 2.73 2.58
CA PHE A 71 -7.27 2.40 4.01
C PHE A 71 -6.63 1.05 4.32
N ASP A 72 -6.69 0.10 3.39
CA ASP A 72 -6.08 -1.22 3.55
C ASP A 72 -5.33 -1.63 2.28
N VAL A 73 -4.34 -2.52 2.44
CA VAL A 73 -3.57 -3.12 1.35
C VAL A 73 -3.22 -4.55 1.65
N THR A 74 -3.36 -5.43 0.66
CA THR A 74 -2.98 -6.84 0.76
C THR A 74 -2.33 -7.36 -0.51
N TRP A 75 -1.21 -8.08 -0.40
CA TRP A 75 -0.58 -8.77 -1.53
C TRP A 75 -1.33 -10.04 -1.93
N SER A 76 -1.36 -10.35 -3.22
CA SER A 76 -1.94 -11.60 -3.71
C SER A 76 -1.01 -12.78 -3.42
N GLU A 77 -1.54 -13.85 -2.83
CA GLU A 77 -0.81 -15.13 -2.63
C GLU A 77 -0.61 -15.94 -3.93
N ASN A 78 -1.20 -15.50 -5.04
CA ASN A 78 -1.09 -16.18 -6.32
C ASN A 78 -0.15 -15.45 -7.29
N ASN A 79 0.20 -14.18 -7.02
CA ASN A 79 1.01 -13.38 -7.92
C ASN A 79 1.78 -12.28 -7.16
N GLU A 80 3.12 -12.33 -7.27
CA GLU A 80 4.06 -11.43 -6.61
C GLU A 80 3.95 -9.96 -6.98
N HIS A 81 3.32 -9.66 -8.12
CA HIS A 81 3.17 -8.29 -8.60
C HIS A 81 1.78 -7.73 -8.34
N VAL A 82 0.83 -8.56 -7.92
CA VAL A 82 -0.57 -8.17 -7.76
C VAL A 82 -0.89 -7.93 -6.30
N LEU A 83 -1.64 -6.87 -6.04
CA LEU A 83 -2.14 -6.54 -4.71
C LEU A 83 -3.49 -5.85 -4.82
N ILE A 84 -4.24 -5.86 -3.73
CA ILE A 84 -5.55 -5.21 -3.63
C ILE A 84 -5.48 -4.11 -2.57
N THR A 85 -6.16 -2.99 -2.82
CA THR A 85 -6.41 -1.97 -1.80
C THR A 85 -7.89 -1.78 -1.58
N CYS A 86 -8.25 -1.35 -0.37
CA CYS A 86 -9.59 -0.89 -0.04
C CYS A 86 -9.65 0.63 0.01
N SER A 87 -10.70 1.19 -0.58
CA SER A 87 -10.95 2.62 -0.66
C SER A 87 -12.17 3.05 0.19
N GLY A 88 -12.22 4.32 0.57
CA GLY A 88 -13.34 4.91 1.33
C GLY A 88 -14.68 4.92 0.61
N ASP A 89 -14.67 4.90 -0.73
CA ASP A 89 -15.87 4.78 -1.55
C ASP A 89 -16.50 3.38 -1.54
N GLY A 90 -15.95 2.44 -0.75
CA GLY A 90 -16.39 1.05 -0.67
C GLY A 90 -15.89 0.16 -1.81
N SER A 91 -15.06 0.70 -2.71
CA SER A 91 -14.49 -0.08 -3.81
C SER A 91 -13.15 -0.72 -3.46
N LEU A 92 -12.88 -1.87 -4.07
CA LEU A 92 -11.60 -2.56 -4.01
C LEU A 92 -10.86 -2.39 -5.34
N GLN A 93 -9.61 -1.96 -5.29
CA GLN A 93 -8.80 -1.75 -6.49
C GLN A 93 -7.73 -2.84 -6.57
N LEU A 94 -7.68 -3.52 -7.71
CA LEU A 94 -6.66 -4.50 -8.04
C LEU A 94 -5.52 -3.79 -8.80
N TRP A 95 -4.31 -3.88 -8.28
CA TRP A 95 -3.13 -3.23 -8.84
C TRP A 95 -2.11 -4.25 -9.31
N ASP A 96 -1.35 -3.88 -10.33
CA ASP A 96 -0.22 -4.65 -10.83
C ASP A 96 1.03 -3.78 -10.74
N THR A 97 1.92 -4.13 -9.83
CA THR A 97 3.18 -3.41 -9.59
C THR A 97 4.22 -3.62 -10.70
N ALA A 98 4.06 -4.61 -11.59
CA ALA A 98 4.91 -4.73 -12.77
C ALA A 98 4.55 -3.66 -13.81
N LYS A 99 3.26 -3.31 -13.91
CA LYS A 99 2.75 -2.32 -14.85
C LYS A 99 2.65 -0.94 -14.20
N ALA A 100 3.06 0.11 -14.92
CA ALA A 100 2.86 1.50 -14.46
C ALA A 100 1.44 2.03 -14.75
N ALA A 101 0.51 1.14 -15.12
CA ALA A 101 -0.85 1.50 -15.47
C ALA A 101 -1.71 1.63 -14.20
N GLY A 102 -2.86 2.31 -14.32
CA GLY A 102 -3.85 2.36 -13.24
C GLY A 102 -4.37 0.98 -12.81
N PRO A 103 -5.43 0.92 -12.00
CA PRO A 103 -5.91 -0.35 -11.48
C PRO A 103 -6.32 -1.27 -12.62
N LEU A 104 -5.93 -2.55 -12.54
CA LEU A 104 -6.33 -3.58 -13.49
C LEU A 104 -7.84 -3.79 -13.47
N GLN A 105 -8.42 -3.76 -12.27
CA GLN A 105 -9.83 -3.98 -12.03
C GLN A 105 -10.28 -3.23 -10.79
N VAL A 106 -11.54 -2.79 -10.79
CA VAL A 106 -12.18 -2.12 -9.65
C VAL A 106 -13.46 -2.88 -9.34
N TYR A 107 -13.55 -3.41 -8.13
CA TYR A 107 -14.74 -4.11 -7.64
C TYR A 107 -15.56 -3.16 -6.79
N LYS A 108 -16.86 -3.04 -7.09
CA LYS A 108 -17.79 -2.13 -6.41
C LYS A 108 -18.96 -2.90 -5.80
N GLU A 109 -18.64 -3.95 -5.06
CA GLU A 109 -19.66 -4.86 -4.49
C GLU A 109 -20.01 -4.48 -3.04
N HIS A 110 -19.15 -3.77 -2.31
CA HIS A 110 -19.36 -3.43 -0.91
C HIS A 110 -19.88 -1.99 -0.74
N ALA A 111 -21.13 -1.86 -0.28
CA ALA A 111 -21.80 -0.58 -0.03
C ALA A 111 -21.47 0.04 1.35
N GLN A 112 -20.41 -0.41 2.04
CA GLN A 112 -20.09 0.05 3.40
C GLN A 112 -18.59 -0.05 3.72
N GLU A 113 -18.12 0.88 4.57
CA GLU A 113 -16.73 1.10 5.01
C GLU A 113 -16.12 -0.17 5.65
N TYR A 114 -14.99 -0.65 5.10
CA TYR A 114 -14.33 -1.87 5.57
C TYR A 114 -13.51 -1.57 6.82
N VAL A 115 -14.03 -1.97 7.98
CA VAL A 115 -13.34 -1.91 9.27
C VAL A 115 -12.50 -3.16 9.42
N GLN A 116 -11.18 -2.99 9.30
CA GLN A 116 -10.10 -3.89 9.72
C GLN A 116 -10.47 -5.37 9.96
N GLY A 117 -10.43 -6.13 8.88
CA GLY A 117 -10.22 -7.57 8.86
C GLY A 117 -9.54 -7.83 7.53
N SER A 118 -8.32 -8.36 7.55
CA SER A 118 -7.49 -8.56 6.36
C SER A 118 -8.36 -8.91 5.16
N CYS A 119 -8.29 -8.14 4.07
CA CYS A 119 -8.83 -8.59 2.79
C CYS A 119 -8.08 -9.88 2.41
N VAL A 120 -8.54 -11.04 2.89
CA VAL A 120 -7.96 -12.32 2.49
C VAL A 120 -8.55 -12.64 1.14
N VAL A 121 -7.84 -12.20 0.10
CA VAL A 121 -8.04 -12.73 -1.24
C VAL A 121 -7.37 -14.09 -1.24
N LYS A 122 -8.11 -15.09 -0.77
CA LYS A 122 -7.75 -16.50 -0.90
C LYS A 122 -7.83 -16.92 -2.36
#